data_AF-A0A3S9MZW9-F1
#
_entry.id   AF-A0A3S9MZW9-F1
#
_cell.length_a   1.000
_cell.length_b   1.000
_cell.length_c   1.000
_cell.angle_alpha   90.00
_cell.angle_beta   90.00
_cell.angle_gamma   90.00
#
_symmetry.space_group_name_H-M   'P 1'
#
loop_
_entity.id
_entity.type
_entity.pdbx_description
1 polymer ?
#
loop_
_entity_poly.entity_id
_entity_poly.type
_entity_poly.pdbx_seq_one_letter_code
_entity_poly.pdbx_strand_id
1 'polypeptide(L)'
;MKKTRKRNLKEARTLQIWNVIYDIIEVVVSLIAGFTSNSSALIGWGLDSTIEVISAGTLGWRLHGEIKGIDEKRVETRKMITLYVIAISFALICAFISYDSISKLISQETASWSTIGVVILVISLIVNPILIYYKRKYGNRLDSPALKADAKDTFICLYQTVVVLLGLLLVNWLGWWWADPIAALLIVPYAAKEGWEALSKAKKIKSNLK
;
A
#
# COMPACT_ATOMS: atom_id res chain seq x y z
N MET A 1 23.14 16.88 19.32
CA MET A 1 21.80 16.70 18.68
C MET A 1 20.73 17.37 19.57
N LYS A 2 20.01 18.42 19.10
CA LYS A 2 19.04 19.17 19.92
C LYS A 2 17.97 18.23 20.53
N LYS A 3 17.70 18.33 21.85
CA LYS A 3 16.78 17.45 22.63
C LYS A 3 15.42 17.21 21.94
N THR A 4 14.90 18.24 21.28
CA THR A 4 13.65 18.21 20.48
C THR A 4 13.73 17.29 19.26
N ARG A 5 14.87 17.27 18.53
CA ARG A 5 15.06 16.39 17.36
C ARG A 5 15.10 14.92 17.80
N LYS A 6 15.77 14.61 18.92
CA LYS A 6 15.81 13.25 19.48
C LYS A 6 14.41 12.75 19.86
N ARG A 7 13.56 13.62 20.43
CA ARG A 7 12.16 13.28 20.73
C ARG A 7 11.34 13.02 19.48
N ASN A 8 11.38 13.93 18.50
CA ASN A 8 10.65 13.76 17.23
C ASN A 8 11.06 12.46 16.49
N LEU A 9 12.34 12.07 16.53
CA LEU A 9 12.81 10.81 15.94
C LEU A 9 12.23 9.58 16.65
N LYS A 10 12.13 9.59 17.98
CA LYS A 10 11.50 8.50 18.74
C LYS A 10 10.02 8.41 18.43
N GLU A 11 9.31 9.53 18.43
CA GLU A 11 7.87 9.59 18.11
C GLU A 11 7.58 9.12 16.67
N ALA A 12 8.38 9.57 15.70
CA ALA A 12 8.26 9.11 14.32
C ALA A 12 8.53 7.61 14.18
N ARG A 13 9.54 7.07 14.87
CA ARG A 13 9.80 5.62 14.87
C ARG A 13 8.63 4.83 15.46
N THR A 14 8.08 5.29 16.59
CA THR A 14 6.93 4.64 17.21
C THR A 14 5.71 4.69 16.28
N LEU A 15 5.47 5.82 15.62
CA LEU A 15 4.40 5.95 14.61
C LEU A 15 4.56 4.92 13.49
N GLN A 16 5.76 4.75 12.93
CA GLN A 16 5.99 3.76 11.86
C GLN A 16 5.78 2.32 12.32
N ILE A 17 6.17 1.98 13.55
CA ILE A 17 5.92 0.64 14.11
C ILE A 17 4.42 0.39 14.20
N TRP A 18 3.66 1.36 14.71
CA TRP A 18 2.20 1.26 14.76
C TRP A 18 1.57 1.17 13.36
N ASN A 19 2.07 1.93 12.39
CA ASN A 19 1.62 1.85 11.01
C ASN A 19 1.78 0.44 10.46
N VAL A 20 2.98 -0.14 10.53
CA VAL A 20 3.25 -1.49 10.01
C VAL A 20 2.37 -2.54 10.68
N ILE A 21 2.17 -2.47 12.00
CA ILE A 21 1.26 -3.38 12.71
C ILE A 21 -0.16 -3.24 12.18
N TYR A 22 -0.61 -2.00 11.98
CA TYR A 22 -1.93 -1.70 11.46
C TYR A 22 -2.11 -2.18 10.01
N ASP A 23 -1.14 -1.91 9.13
CA ASP A 23 -1.16 -2.37 7.73
C ASP A 23 -1.23 -3.90 7.66
N ILE A 24 -0.52 -4.63 8.54
CA ILE A 24 -0.61 -6.09 8.63
C ILE A 24 -2.04 -6.53 9.01
N ILE A 25 -2.70 -5.83 9.94
CA ILE A 25 -4.09 -6.11 10.30
C ILE A 25 -5.01 -5.85 9.11
N GLU A 26 -4.84 -4.72 8.41
CA GLU A 26 -5.60 -4.41 7.20
C GLU A 26 -5.47 -5.52 6.15
N VAL A 27 -4.24 -5.97 5.87
CA VAL A 27 -3.97 -7.07 4.93
C VAL A 27 -4.71 -8.35 5.33
N VAL A 28 -4.52 -8.81 6.56
CA VAL A 28 -5.09 -10.09 7.00
C VAL A 28 -6.61 -10.04 6.97
N VAL A 29 -7.19 -8.98 7.54
CA VAL A 29 -8.64 -8.84 7.64
C VAL A 29 -9.29 -8.64 6.28
N SER A 30 -8.70 -7.81 5.41
CA SER A 30 -9.26 -7.51 4.09
C SER A 30 -9.15 -8.67 3.11
N LEU A 31 -8.04 -9.43 3.13
CA LEU A 31 -7.92 -10.60 2.27
C LEU A 31 -8.90 -11.70 2.70
N ILE A 32 -9.02 -11.97 4.00
CA ILE A 32 -10.01 -12.93 4.51
C ILE A 32 -11.42 -12.47 4.13
N ALA A 33 -11.78 -11.22 4.41
CA ALA A 33 -13.08 -10.66 4.09
C ALA A 33 -13.36 -10.67 2.58
N GLY A 34 -12.36 -10.31 1.76
CA GLY A 34 -12.47 -10.22 0.31
C GLY A 34 -12.66 -11.58 -0.35
N PHE A 35 -11.84 -12.57 -0.01
CA PHE A 35 -12.00 -13.92 -0.56
C PHE A 35 -13.30 -14.59 -0.11
N THR A 36 -13.69 -14.44 1.16
CA THR A 36 -14.94 -15.04 1.67
C THR A 36 -16.19 -14.37 1.11
N SER A 37 -16.10 -13.10 0.71
CA SER A 37 -17.22 -12.36 0.09
C SER A 37 -17.16 -12.29 -1.43
N ASN A 38 -16.16 -12.90 -2.06
CA ASN A 38 -15.87 -12.76 -3.48
C ASN A 38 -15.71 -11.28 -3.94
N SER A 39 -15.29 -10.37 -3.06
CA SER A 39 -15.10 -8.95 -3.36
C SER A 39 -13.72 -8.68 -3.97
N SER A 40 -13.69 -8.29 -5.24
CA SER A 40 -12.47 -7.85 -5.94
C SER A 40 -11.90 -6.58 -5.30
N ALA A 41 -12.76 -5.68 -4.83
CA ALA A 41 -12.32 -4.39 -4.29
C ALA A 41 -11.61 -4.57 -2.94
N LEU A 42 -12.13 -5.42 -2.05
CA LEU A 42 -11.48 -5.75 -0.78
C LEU A 42 -10.17 -6.50 -1.00
N ILE A 43 -10.14 -7.47 -1.93
CA ILE A 43 -8.90 -8.19 -2.25
C ILE A 43 -7.87 -7.21 -2.81
N GLY A 44 -8.26 -6.34 -3.74
CA GLY A 44 -7.37 -5.36 -4.34
C GLY A 44 -6.78 -4.37 -3.33
N TRP A 45 -7.61 -3.88 -2.41
CA TRP A 45 -7.16 -3.01 -1.31
C TRP A 45 -6.21 -3.72 -0.35
N GLY A 46 -6.50 -4.97 0.04
CA GLY A 46 -5.60 -5.78 0.87
C GLY A 46 -4.27 -6.12 0.21
N LEU A 47 -4.28 -6.34 -1.11
CA LEU A 47 -3.06 -6.57 -1.87
C LEU A 47 -2.20 -5.32 -1.96
N ASP A 48 -2.78 -4.13 -2.04
CA ASP A 48 -2.04 -2.86 -2.02
C ASP A 48 -1.30 -2.68 -0.69
N SER A 49 -1.98 -2.85 0.45
CA SER A 49 -1.35 -2.83 1.78
C SER A 49 -0.28 -3.93 1.94
N THR A 50 -0.40 -5.06 1.23
CA THR A 50 0.64 -6.10 1.23
C THR A 50 1.92 -5.61 0.58
N ILE A 51 1.83 -4.80 -0.48
CA ILE A 51 3.00 -4.18 -1.12
C ILE A 51 3.66 -3.19 -0.16
N GLU A 52 2.89 -2.43 0.61
CA GLU A 52 3.45 -1.51 1.62
C GLU A 52 4.34 -2.27 2.62
N VAL A 53 3.88 -3.42 3.12
CA VAL A 53 4.66 -4.28 4.03
C VAL A 53 5.92 -4.84 3.34
N ILE A 54 5.81 -5.32 2.09
CA ILE A 54 6.96 -5.81 1.31
C ILE A 54 7.98 -4.68 1.07
N SER A 55 7.51 -3.49 0.72
CA SER A 55 8.33 -2.30 0.49
C SER A 55 9.05 -1.89 1.78
N ALA A 56 8.35 -1.86 2.91
CA ALA A 56 8.94 -1.57 4.21
C ALA A 56 10.02 -2.60 4.60
N GLY A 57 9.75 -3.90 4.39
CA GLY A 57 10.70 -4.98 4.67
C GLY A 57 11.95 -4.92 3.80
N THR A 58 11.79 -4.75 2.49
CA THR A 58 12.89 -4.66 1.53
C THR A 58 13.74 -3.40 1.73
N LEU A 59 13.10 -2.27 2.05
CA LEU A 59 13.79 -1.03 2.45
C LEU A 59 14.56 -1.22 3.76
N GLY A 60 13.96 -1.88 4.76
CA GLY A 60 14.63 -2.21 6.02
C GLY A 60 15.89 -3.05 5.82
N TRP A 61 15.83 -4.07 4.95
CA TRP A 61 16.97 -4.90 4.59
C TRP A 61 18.08 -4.11 3.87
N ARG A 62 17.70 -3.19 2.98
CA ARG A 62 18.64 -2.27 2.32
C ARG A 62 19.36 -1.39 3.35
N LEU A 63 18.61 -0.69 4.20
CA LEU A 63 19.15 0.24 5.19
C LEU A 63 20.03 -0.46 6.23
N HIS A 64 19.66 -1.67 6.65
CA HIS A 64 20.49 -2.49 7.55
C HIS A 64 21.86 -2.81 6.93
N GLY A 65 21.92 -2.99 5.61
CA GLY A 65 23.18 -3.14 4.88
C GLY A 65 24.04 -1.89 4.92
N GLU A 66 23.45 -0.73 4.64
CA GLU A 66 24.12 0.59 4.69
C GLU A 66 24.70 0.86 6.09
N ILE A 67 23.93 0.59 7.15
CA ILE A 67 24.37 0.76 8.55
C ILE A 67 25.54 -0.17 8.90
N LYS A 68 25.58 -1.38 8.33
CA LYS A 68 26.69 -2.33 8.50
C LYS A 68 27.95 -1.95 7.70
N GLY A 69 27.92 -0.87 6.94
CA GLY A 69 29.08 -0.38 6.20
C GLY A 69 29.46 -1.24 4.99
N ILE A 70 28.48 -1.89 4.34
CA ILE A 70 28.75 -2.58 3.07
C ILE A 70 29.16 -1.56 2.00
N ASP A 71 29.95 -2.01 1.01
CA ASP A 71 30.42 -1.14 -0.06
C ASP A 71 29.28 -0.52 -0.89
N GLU A 72 29.53 0.67 -1.46
CA GLU A 72 28.54 1.44 -2.22
C GLU A 72 27.95 0.65 -3.39
N LYS A 73 28.74 -0.22 -4.04
CA LYS A 73 28.27 -1.04 -5.17
C LYS A 73 27.24 -2.07 -4.70
N ARG A 74 27.44 -2.68 -3.53
CA ARG A 74 26.44 -3.57 -2.88
C ARG A 74 25.21 -2.79 -2.42
N VAL A 75 25.35 -1.56 -1.93
CA VAL A 75 24.21 -0.71 -1.57
C VAL A 75 23.32 -0.44 -2.79
N GLU A 76 23.89 0.00 -3.90
CA GLU A 76 23.14 0.24 -5.15
C GLU A 76 22.54 -1.06 -5.70
N THR A 77 23.22 -2.20 -5.54
CA THR A 77 22.65 -3.51 -5.90
C THR A 77 21.40 -3.83 -5.06
N ARG A 78 21.43 -3.62 -3.74
CA ARG A 78 20.25 -3.85 -2.86
C ARG A 78 19.10 -2.91 -3.19
N LYS A 79 19.40 -1.65 -3.51
CA LYS A 79 18.42 -0.66 -3.94
C LYS A 79 17.76 -1.06 -5.27
N MET A 80 18.55 -1.53 -6.24
CA MET A 80 18.03 -2.08 -7.48
C MET A 80 17.13 -3.31 -7.25
N ILE A 81 17.55 -4.25 -6.41
CA ILE A 81 16.73 -5.43 -6.05
C ILE A 81 15.40 -5.01 -5.41
N THR A 82 15.45 -4.08 -4.46
CA THR A 82 14.25 -3.54 -3.78
C THR A 82 13.25 -2.98 -4.80
N LEU A 83 13.73 -2.16 -5.74
CA LEU A 83 12.89 -1.56 -6.78
C LEU A 83 12.33 -2.59 -7.75
N TYR A 84 13.08 -3.65 -8.09
CA TYR A 84 12.55 -4.74 -8.92
C TYR A 84 11.48 -5.55 -8.19
N VAL A 85 11.66 -5.84 -6.89
CA VAL A 85 10.65 -6.52 -6.07
C VAL A 85 9.35 -5.71 -6.06
N ILE A 86 9.43 -4.41 -5.75
CA ILE A 86 8.27 -3.51 -5.74
C ILE A 86 7.59 -3.48 -7.12
N ALA A 87 8.37 -3.33 -8.20
CA ALA A 87 7.83 -3.28 -9.56
C ALA A 87 7.11 -4.57 -9.96
N ILE A 88 7.68 -5.73 -9.64
CA ILE A 88 7.07 -7.03 -9.93
C ILE A 88 5.81 -7.24 -9.08
N SER A 89 5.84 -6.89 -7.79
CA SER A 89 4.66 -6.98 -6.92
C SER A 89 3.49 -6.15 -7.45
N PHE A 90 3.71 -4.89 -7.81
CA PHE A 90 2.66 -4.06 -8.41
C PHE A 90 2.16 -4.61 -9.75
N ALA A 91 3.06 -5.13 -10.61
CA ALA A 91 2.66 -5.73 -11.88
C ALA A 91 1.78 -6.98 -11.70
N LEU A 92 2.14 -7.86 -10.75
CA LEU A 92 1.36 -9.06 -10.44
C LEU A 92 -0.03 -8.70 -9.90
N ILE A 93 -0.11 -7.71 -9.01
CA ILE A 93 -1.39 -7.27 -8.43
C ILE A 93 -2.25 -6.58 -9.48
N CYS A 94 -1.68 -5.74 -10.35
CA CYS A 94 -2.43 -5.17 -11.48
C CYS A 94 -3.00 -6.26 -12.39
N ALA A 95 -2.21 -7.27 -12.74
CA ALA A 95 -2.66 -8.38 -13.57
C ALA A 95 -3.78 -9.18 -12.88
N PHE A 96 -3.61 -9.51 -11.60
CA PHE A 96 -4.59 -10.24 -10.81
C PHE A 96 -5.91 -9.49 -10.66
N ILE A 97 -5.87 -8.23 -10.18
CA ILE A 97 -7.08 -7.41 -9.98
C ILE A 97 -7.80 -7.20 -11.31
N SER A 98 -7.06 -6.91 -12.39
CA SER A 98 -7.66 -6.72 -13.71
C SER A 98 -8.36 -8.00 -14.18
N TYR A 99 -7.69 -9.15 -14.08
CA TYR A 99 -8.28 -10.43 -14.46
C TYR A 99 -9.52 -10.77 -13.64
N ASP A 100 -9.43 -10.71 -12.30
CA ASP A 100 -10.54 -11.03 -11.39
C ASP A 100 -11.74 -10.10 -11.64
N SER A 101 -11.49 -8.80 -11.70
CA SER A 101 -12.56 -7.80 -11.87
C SER A 101 -13.21 -7.89 -13.25
N ILE A 102 -12.42 -8.08 -14.32
CA ILE A 102 -12.96 -8.24 -15.68
C ILE A 102 -13.74 -9.55 -15.79
N SER A 103 -13.25 -10.64 -15.20
CA SER A 103 -13.95 -11.92 -15.18
C SER A 103 -15.33 -11.77 -14.53
N LYS A 104 -15.40 -11.14 -13.36
CA LYS A 104 -16.67 -10.91 -12.65
C LYS A 104 -17.59 -9.94 -13.37
N LEU A 105 -17.03 -8.95 -14.09
CA LEU A 105 -17.82 -8.08 -14.96
C LEU A 105 -18.49 -8.85 -16.11
N ILE A 106 -17.80 -9.85 -16.66
CA ILE A 106 -18.32 -10.70 -17.75
C ILE A 106 -19.31 -11.73 -17.21
N SER A 107 -18.99 -12.40 -16.09
CA SER A 107 -19.83 -13.44 -15.49
C SER A 107 -21.02 -12.91 -14.69
N GLN A 108 -21.10 -11.59 -14.48
CA GLN A 108 -22.08 -10.93 -13.61
C GLN A 108 -22.07 -11.46 -12.18
N GLU A 109 -20.90 -11.91 -11.72
CA GLU A 109 -20.70 -12.26 -10.32
C GLU A 109 -20.72 -11.02 -9.44
N THR A 110 -21.37 -11.13 -8.28
CA THR A 110 -21.49 -10.04 -7.33
C THR A 110 -20.81 -10.39 -6.01
N ALA A 111 -20.22 -9.38 -5.38
CA ALA A 111 -19.69 -9.50 -4.02
C ALA A 111 -20.85 -9.70 -3.03
N SER A 112 -20.67 -10.61 -2.07
CA SER A 112 -21.61 -10.75 -0.95
C SER A 112 -21.26 -9.78 0.19
N TRP A 113 -22.20 -9.58 1.11
CA TRP A 113 -21.97 -8.67 2.23
C TRP A 113 -20.91 -9.23 3.20
N SER A 114 -19.92 -8.38 3.56
CA SER A 114 -18.90 -8.71 4.55
C SER A 114 -18.88 -7.67 5.66
N THR A 115 -19.50 -7.99 6.80
CA THR A 115 -19.48 -7.12 7.99
C THR A 115 -18.05 -6.83 8.44
N ILE A 116 -17.18 -7.85 8.42
CA ILE A 116 -15.77 -7.69 8.81
C ILE A 116 -15.03 -6.77 7.84
N GLY A 117 -15.27 -6.91 6.53
CA GLY A 117 -14.71 -6.04 5.50
C GLY A 117 -15.13 -4.58 5.66
N VAL A 118 -16.42 -4.34 5.94
CA VAL A 118 -16.93 -2.98 6.17
C VAL A 118 -16.36 -2.38 7.45
N VAL A 119 -16.27 -3.16 8.54
CA VAL A 119 -15.70 -2.70 9.81
C VAL A 119 -14.25 -2.27 9.64
N ILE A 120 -13.42 -3.05 8.94
CA ILE A 120 -12.01 -2.66 8.74
C ILE A 120 -11.90 -1.39 7.91
N LEU A 121 -12.69 -1.24 6.84
CA LEU A 121 -12.69 -0.02 6.03
C LEU A 121 -13.11 1.22 6.83
N VAL A 122 -14.14 1.10 7.68
CA VAL A 122 -14.59 2.20 8.55
C VAL A 122 -13.50 2.56 9.58
N ILE A 123 -12.80 1.58 10.13
CA ILE A 123 -11.64 1.83 11.00
C ILE A 123 -10.54 2.57 10.21
N SER A 124 -10.24 2.14 8.97
CA SER A 124 -9.26 2.80 8.09
C SER A 124 -9.62 4.25 7.78
N LEU A 125 -10.91 4.57 7.62
CA LEU A 125 -11.36 5.96 7.44
C LEU A 125 -11.05 6.87 8.64
N ILE A 126 -10.83 6.30 9.83
CA ILE A 126 -10.50 7.05 11.05
C ILE A 126 -8.98 7.03 11.29
N VAL A 127 -8.36 5.86 11.16
CA VAL A 127 -6.95 5.64 11.47
C VAL A 127 -6.04 6.31 10.43
N ASN A 128 -6.34 6.21 9.13
CA ASN A 128 -5.49 6.75 8.08
C ASN A 128 -5.35 8.29 8.12
N PRO A 129 -6.42 9.09 8.33
CA PRO A 129 -6.27 10.53 8.53
C PRO A 129 -5.35 10.91 9.70
N ILE A 130 -5.42 10.16 10.81
CA ILE A 130 -4.57 10.37 11.98
C ILE A 130 -3.10 10.08 11.62
N LEU A 131 -2.85 8.95 10.95
CA LEU A 131 -1.51 8.58 10.48
C LEU A 131 -0.95 9.62 9.52
N ILE A 132 -1.72 10.06 8.51
CA ILE A 132 -1.33 11.09 7.55
C ILE A 132 -0.92 12.38 8.27
N TYR A 133 -1.73 12.83 9.24
CA TYR A 133 -1.43 14.04 10.01
C TYR A 133 -0.10 13.93 10.75
N TYR A 134 0.12 12.84 11.49
CA TYR A 134 1.36 12.67 12.26
C TYR A 134 2.58 12.43 11.36
N LYS A 135 2.45 11.66 10.28
CA LYS A 135 3.52 11.44 9.29
C LYS A 135 3.94 12.77 8.65
N ARG A 136 3.01 13.63 8.24
CA ARG A 136 3.30 14.99 7.73
C ARG A 136 3.94 15.88 8.80
N LYS A 137 3.40 15.87 10.03
CA LYS A 137 3.93 16.67 11.15
C LYS A 137 5.39 16.33 11.45
N TYR A 138 5.74 15.05 11.56
CA TYR A 138 7.12 14.64 11.81
C TYR A 138 8.00 14.76 10.58
N GLY A 139 7.47 14.50 9.37
CA GLY A 139 8.16 14.73 8.11
C GLY A 139 8.62 16.18 7.94
N ASN A 140 7.79 17.16 8.31
CA ASN A 140 8.16 18.57 8.30
C ASN A 140 9.16 18.92 9.42
N ARG A 141 8.94 18.44 10.64
CA ARG A 141 9.82 18.75 11.79
C ARG A 141 11.22 18.13 11.70
N LEU A 142 11.35 17.01 11.02
CA LEU A 142 12.62 16.30 10.85
C LEU A 142 13.30 16.61 9.52
N ASP A 143 12.59 17.32 8.62
CA ASP A 143 12.89 17.46 7.20
C ASP A 143 13.18 16.11 6.55
N SER A 144 12.23 15.18 6.67
CA SER A 144 12.33 13.81 6.17
C SER A 144 11.45 13.65 4.92
N PRO A 145 12.03 13.60 3.72
CA PRO A 145 11.30 13.27 2.49
C PRO A 145 10.61 11.90 2.57
N ALA A 146 11.22 10.93 3.27
CA ALA A 146 10.67 9.59 3.43
C ALA A 146 9.34 9.61 4.21
N LEU A 147 9.26 10.32 5.34
CA LEU A 147 7.99 10.45 6.10
C LEU A 147 6.93 11.24 5.32
N LYS A 148 7.33 12.19 4.47
CA LYS A 148 6.39 12.93 3.63
C LYS A 148 5.84 12.05 2.50
N ALA A 149 6.67 11.20 1.91
CA ALA A 149 6.26 10.21 0.91
C ALA A 149 5.31 9.17 1.52
N ASP A 150 5.67 8.61 2.66
CA ASP A 150 4.84 7.66 3.40
C ASP A 150 3.47 8.25 3.82
N ALA A 151 3.41 9.55 4.15
CA ALA A 151 2.14 10.22 4.37
C ALA A 151 1.26 10.36 3.11
N LYS A 152 1.88 10.36 1.93
CA LYS A 152 1.18 10.40 0.64
C LYS A 152 0.64 9.02 0.30
N ASP A 153 1.40 7.97 0.57
CA ASP A 153 0.99 6.58 0.33
C ASP A 153 -0.24 6.26 1.21
N THR A 154 -0.21 6.58 2.50
CA THR A 154 -1.39 6.42 3.39
C THR A 154 -2.61 7.25 2.96
N PHE A 155 -2.40 8.41 2.31
CA PHE A 155 -3.50 9.18 1.74
C PHE A 155 -4.14 8.47 0.53
N ILE A 156 -3.35 7.75 -0.24
CA ILE A 156 -3.83 6.98 -1.38
C ILE A 156 -4.58 5.74 -0.89
N CYS A 157 -4.07 5.06 0.14
CA CYS A 157 -4.82 4.01 0.84
C CYS A 157 -6.17 4.52 1.34
N LEU A 158 -6.23 5.70 1.98
CA LEU A 158 -7.49 6.31 2.40
C LEU A 158 -8.46 6.56 1.22
N TYR A 159 -7.96 7.05 0.10
CA TYR A 159 -8.78 7.22 -1.11
C TYR A 159 -9.33 5.88 -1.61
N GLN A 160 -8.51 4.84 -1.68
CA GLN A 160 -8.94 3.50 -2.07
C GLN A 160 -9.96 2.94 -1.08
N THR A 161 -9.77 3.12 0.23
CA THR A 161 -10.75 2.74 1.27
C THR A 161 -12.13 3.33 0.98
N VAL A 162 -12.19 4.62 0.63
CA VAL A 162 -13.47 5.27 0.26
C VAL A 162 -14.08 4.62 -0.99
N VAL A 163 -13.28 4.41 -2.04
CA VAL A 163 -13.76 3.81 -3.29
C VAL A 163 -14.28 2.39 -3.07
N VAL A 164 -13.56 1.57 -2.31
CA VAL A 164 -13.92 0.19 -1.98
C VAL A 164 -15.19 0.15 -1.13
N LEU A 165 -15.27 0.99 -0.09
CA LEU A 165 -16.45 1.05 0.77
C LEU A 165 -17.69 1.48 -0.01
N LEU A 166 -17.57 2.48 -0.89
CA LEU A 166 -18.66 2.88 -1.78
C LEU A 166 -19.06 1.73 -2.70
N GLY A 167 -18.12 1.02 -3.31
CA GLY A 167 -18.39 -0.17 -4.13
C GLY A 167 -19.24 -1.21 -3.39
N LEU A 168 -18.83 -1.59 -2.18
CA LEU A 168 -19.56 -2.55 -1.34
C LEU A 168 -20.96 -2.07 -0.94
N LEU A 169 -21.10 -0.80 -0.56
CA LEU A 169 -22.40 -0.22 -0.19
C LEU A 169 -23.36 -0.16 -1.37
N LEU A 170 -22.86 0.17 -2.57
CA LEU A 170 -23.67 0.20 -3.80
C LEU A 170 -24.13 -1.21 -4.21
N VAL A 171 -23.28 -2.23 -4.07
CA VAL A 171 -23.69 -3.63 -4.26
C VAL A 171 -24.81 -3.98 -3.30
N ASN A 172 -24.64 -3.70 -2.00
CA ASN A 172 -25.58 -4.14 -0.97
C ASN A 172 -26.92 -3.39 -0.97
N TRP A 173 -26.92 -2.07 -1.22
CA TRP A 173 -28.14 -1.26 -1.12
C TRP A 173 -28.85 -1.03 -2.44
N LEU A 174 -28.12 -0.98 -3.56
CA LEU A 174 -28.69 -0.73 -4.89
C LEU A 174 -28.71 -1.97 -5.78
N GLY A 175 -28.12 -3.09 -5.33
CA GLY A 175 -28.01 -4.30 -6.14
C GLY A 175 -27.10 -4.14 -7.36
N TRP A 176 -26.22 -3.14 -7.37
CA TRP A 176 -25.32 -2.86 -8.48
C TRP A 176 -24.17 -3.85 -8.50
N TRP A 177 -24.40 -5.02 -9.09
CA TRP A 177 -23.46 -6.14 -9.15
C TRP A 177 -22.06 -5.74 -9.66
N TRP A 178 -21.98 -4.75 -10.55
CA TRP A 178 -20.74 -4.26 -11.16
C TRP A 178 -19.95 -3.26 -10.29
N ALA A 179 -20.52 -2.73 -9.20
CA ALA A 179 -19.90 -1.66 -8.44
C ALA A 179 -18.60 -2.09 -7.74
N ASP A 180 -18.55 -3.30 -7.21
CA ASP A 180 -17.35 -3.87 -6.59
C ASP A 180 -16.19 -4.07 -7.59
N PRO A 181 -16.36 -4.78 -8.73
CA PRO A 181 -15.25 -4.96 -9.67
C PRO A 181 -14.80 -3.65 -10.32
N ILE A 182 -15.69 -2.67 -10.52
CA ILE A 182 -15.28 -1.32 -10.96
C ILE A 182 -14.47 -0.61 -9.87
N ALA A 183 -14.88 -0.68 -8.60
CA ALA A 183 -14.10 -0.13 -7.49
C ALA A 183 -12.69 -0.73 -7.40
N ALA A 184 -12.58 -2.05 -7.63
CA ALA A 184 -11.28 -2.74 -7.71
C ALA A 184 -10.43 -2.25 -8.89
N LEU A 185 -11.01 -2.09 -10.08
CA LEU A 185 -10.31 -1.58 -11.26
C LEU A 185 -9.79 -0.15 -11.09
N LEU A 186 -10.43 0.68 -10.26
CA LEU A 186 -9.94 2.04 -9.96
C LEU A 186 -8.62 2.05 -9.18
N ILE A 187 -8.22 0.94 -8.55
CA ILE A 187 -6.92 0.78 -7.89
C ILE A 187 -5.79 0.60 -8.92
N VAL A 188 -6.09 -0.06 -10.05
CA VAL A 188 -5.10 -0.51 -11.04
C VAL A 188 -4.27 0.64 -11.64
N PRO A 189 -4.83 1.79 -12.08
CA PRO A 189 -4.03 2.87 -12.66
C PRO A 189 -2.95 3.41 -11.72
N TYR A 190 -3.25 3.48 -10.42
CA TYR A 190 -2.30 3.92 -9.42
C TYR A 190 -1.19 2.88 -9.20
N ALA A 191 -1.57 1.63 -8.95
CA ALA A 191 -0.64 0.52 -8.78
C ALA A 191 0.29 0.35 -10.00
N ALA A 192 -0.25 0.47 -11.21
CA ALA A 192 0.51 0.38 -12.45
C ALA A 192 1.54 1.51 -12.58
N LYS A 193 1.17 2.73 -12.17
CA LYS A 193 2.08 3.88 -12.16
C LYS A 193 3.23 3.66 -11.17
N GLU A 194 2.95 3.24 -9.94
CA GLU A 194 3.99 2.99 -8.93
C GLU A 194 4.94 1.87 -9.37
N GLY A 195 4.39 0.78 -9.92
CA GLY A 195 5.19 -0.31 -10.50
C GLY A 195 6.10 0.17 -11.64
N TRP A 196 5.59 1.01 -12.54
CA TRP A 196 6.36 1.58 -13.64
C TRP A 196 7.48 2.51 -13.15
N GLU A 197 7.19 3.37 -12.17
CA GLU A 197 8.18 4.25 -11.57
C GLU A 197 9.32 3.45 -10.90
N ALA A 198 8.97 2.40 -10.15
CA ALA A 198 9.93 1.52 -9.51
C ALA A 198 10.81 0.81 -10.55
N LEU A 199 10.21 0.26 -11.61
CA LEU A 199 10.94 -0.38 -12.71
C LEU A 199 11.89 0.57 -13.42
N SER A 200 11.44 1.80 -13.68
CA SER A 200 12.22 2.84 -14.35
C SER A 200 13.44 3.24 -13.51
N LYS A 201 13.25 3.42 -12.20
CA LYS A 201 14.34 3.69 -11.25
C LYS A 201 15.33 2.52 -11.19
N ALA A 202 14.85 1.27 -11.17
CA ALA A 202 15.70 0.08 -11.15
C ALA A 202 16.58 -0.02 -12.41
N LYS A 203 16.01 0.20 -13.59
CA LYS A 203 16.73 0.17 -14.88
C LYS A 203 17.85 1.22 -14.93
N LYS A 204 17.60 2.42 -14.40
CA LYS A 204 18.60 3.50 -14.34
C LYS A 204 19.78 3.16 -13.42
N ILE A 205 19.54 2.47 -12.31
CA ILE A 205 20.63 1.99 -11.44
C ILE A 205 21.44 0.90 -12.16
N LYS A 206 20.76 -0.05 -12.80
CA LYS A 206 21.41 -1.12 -13.56
C LYS A 206 22.32 -0.60 -14.67
N SER A 207 21.93 0.48 -15.36
CA SER A 207 22.78 1.10 -16.39
C SER A 207 24.02 1.76 -15.81
N ASN A 208 23.94 2.34 -14.61
CA ASN A 208 25.07 3.01 -13.95
C ASN A 208 26.07 2.04 -13.29
N LEU A 209 25.65 0.79 -13.07
CA LEU A 209 26.49 -0.27 -12.49
C LEU A 209 27.27 -1.07 -13.56
N LYS A 210 26.92 -0.92 -14.84
CA LYS A 210 27.64 -1.48 -15.99
C LYS A 210 28.77 -0.55 -16.40
#